data_AF-A0A950Z3Q3-F1
#
_entry.id   AF-A0A950Z3Q3-F1
#
_cell.length_a   1.000
_cell.length_b   1.000
_cell.length_c   1.000
_cell.angle_alpha   90.00
_cell.angle_beta   90.00
_cell.angle_gamma   90.00
#
_symmetry.space_group_name_H-M   'P 1'
#
loop_
_entity.id
_entity.type
_entity.pdbx_description
1 polymer ?
#
loop_
_entity_poly.entity_id
_entity_poly.type
_entity_poly.pdbx_seq_one_letter_code
_entity_poly.pdbx_strand_id
1 'polypeptide(L)' 'EIDARPSDCIALALQQKCPIYCAKDVFEEVEDMTEVLKQMSQGGEKSLENPFDEEDEPPPKGKK' A
#
# COMPACT_ATOMS: atom_id res chain seq x y z
N GLU A 1 15.85 -9.35 -15.18
CA GLU A 1 14.77 -8.45 -14.75
C GLU A 1 14.05 -9.14 -13.60
N ILE A 2 13.96 -8.51 -12.43
CA ILE A 2 13.19 -9.03 -11.30
C ILE A 2 11.85 -8.33 -11.38
N ASP A 3 10.78 -9.11 -11.56
CA ASP A 3 9.42 -8.60 -11.46
C ASP A 3 9.13 -8.28 -9.99
N ALA A 4 9.28 -7.00 -9.65
CA ALA A 4 8.99 -6.49 -8.33
C ALA A 4 7.81 -5.55 -8.45
N ARG A 5 6.71 -5.90 -7.78
CA ARG A 5 5.56 -5.01 -7.69
C ARG A 5 6.00 -3.71 -7.03
N PRO A 6 5.37 -2.58 -7.37
CA PRO A 6 5.74 -1.28 -6.79
C PRO A 6 5.80 -1.29 -5.25
N SER A 7 4.89 -2.03 -4.61
CA SER A 7 4.86 -2.21 -3.15
C SER A 7 6.16 -2.82 -2.58
N ASP A 8 6.68 -3.85 -3.24
CA ASP A 8 7.85 -4.59 -2.78
C ASP A 8 9.13 -3.74 -2.95
N CYS A 9 9.22 -2.99 -4.06
CA CYS A 9 10.30 -2.02 -4.31
C CYS A 9 10.32 -0.89 -3.27
N ILE A 10 9.17 -0.32 -2.92
CA ILE A 10 9.07 0.77 -1.94
C ILE A 10 9.51 0.27 -0.55
N ALA A 11 9.03 -0.90 -0.13
CA ALA A 11 9.39 -1.48 1.17
C ALA A 11 10.90 -1.67 1.31
N LEU A 12 11.54 -2.24 0.29
CA LEU A 12 13.00 -2.43 0.27
C LEU A 12 13.75 -1.09 0.26
N ALA A 13 13.26 -0.10 -0.49
CA ALA A 13 13.91 1.21 -0.57
C ALA A 13 13.91 1.95 0.77
N LEU A 14 12.79 1.88 1.50
CA LEU A 14 12.66 2.44 2.84
C LEU A 14 13.60 1.76 3.83
N GLN A 15 13.68 0.42 3.80
CA GLN A 15 14.54 -0.33 4.70
C GLN A 15 16.03 0.00 4.49
N GLN A 16 16.44 0.15 3.23
CA GLN A 16 17.83 0.46 2.87
C GLN A 16 18.13 1.97 2.84
N LYS A 17 17.13 2.82 3.12
CA LYS A 17 17.22 4.28 3.05
C LYS A 17 17.80 4.77 1.72
N CYS A 18 17.43 4.12 0.62
CA CYS A 18 17.89 4.51 -0.70
C CYS A 18 16.89 5.46 -1.37
N PRO A 19 17.36 6.33 -2.29
CA PRO A 19 16.48 7.21 -3.04
C PRO A 19 15.57 6.41 -3.97
N ILE A 20 14.31 6.82 -4.07
CA ILE A 20 13.32 6.26 -4.99
C ILE A 20 13.26 7.16 -6.22
N TYR A 21 13.31 6.56 -7.40
CA TYR A 21 13.18 7.24 -8.69
C TYR A 21 11.98 6.69 -9.46
N CYS A 22 11.34 7.54 -10.26
CA CYS A 22 10.29 7.14 -11.19
C CYS A 22 10.60 7.66 -12.60
N ALA A 23 10.02 7.01 -13.61
CA ALA A 23 10.08 7.50 -14.98
C ALA A 23 9.28 8.79 -15.11
N LYS A 24 9.78 9.72 -15.93
CA LYS A 24 9.15 11.03 -16.13
C LYS A 24 7.71 10.89 -16.65
N ASP A 25 7.49 10.00 -17.62
CA ASP A 25 6.17 9.79 -18.22
C ASP A 25 5.14 9.36 -17.15
N VAL A 26 5.53 8.44 -16.25
CA VAL A 26 4.68 8.00 -15.13
C VAL A 26 4.40 9.15 -14.15
N PHE A 27 5.37 10.04 -13.91
CA PHE A 27 5.17 11.19 -13.03
C PHE A 27 4.21 12.23 -13.63
N GLU A 28 4.20 12.38 -14.96
CA GLU A 28 3.32 13.32 -15.66
C GLU A 28 1.87 12.82 -15.77
N GLU A 29 1.64 11.50 -15.73
CA GLU A 29 0.30 10.90 -15.80
C GLU A 29 -0.44 10.83 -14.45
N VAL A 30 0.26 11.05 -13.33
CA VAL A 30 -0.32 10.90 -11.98
C VAL A 30 -0.87 12.23 -11.46
N GLU A 31 -2.01 12.17 -10.78
CA GLU A 31 -2.65 13.32 -10.15
C GLU A 31 -1.99 13.74 -8.83
N ASP A 32 -2.09 15.03 -8.47
CA ASP A 32 -1.54 15.55 -7.22
C ASP A 32 -2.34 15.04 -6.00
N MET A 33 -1.70 14.22 -5.17
CA MET A 33 -2.28 13.63 -3.96
C MET A 33 -1.90 14.37 -2.67
N THR A 34 -1.30 15.56 -2.74
CA THR A 34 -0.77 16.29 -1.58
C THR A 34 -1.84 16.59 -0.54
N GLU A 35 -3.04 17.00 -0.97
CA GLU A 35 -4.15 17.31 -0.06
C GLU A 35 -4.63 16.07 0.70
N VAL A 36 -4.75 14.94 0.00
CA VAL A 36 -5.16 13.65 0.59
C VAL A 36 -4.12 13.17 1.60
N LEU A 37 -2.83 13.22 1.24
CA LEU A 37 -1.74 12.84 2.13
C LEU A 37 -1.67 13.74 3.37
N LYS A 38 -1.97 15.03 3.23
CA LYS A 38 -2.06 15.99 4.33
C LYS A 38 -3.20 15.65 5.28
N GLN A 39 -4.38 15.31 4.75
CA GLN A 39 -5.52 14.85 5.57
C GLN A 39 -5.19 13.56 6.32
N MET A 40 -4.54 12.59 5.66
CA MET A 40 -4.09 11.34 6.30
C MET A 40 -3.07 11.60 7.42
N SER A 41 -2.12 12.51 7.20
CA SER A 41 -1.12 12.87 8.23
C SER A 41 -1.74 13.56 9.45
N GLN A 42 -2.84 14.29 9.25
CA GLN A 42 -3.57 14.97 10.33
C GLN A 42 -4.61 14.07 11.03
N GLY A 43 -5.09 13.02 10.36
CA GLY A 43 -6.10 12.06 10.86
C GLY A 43 -5.57 10.66 11.21
N GLY A 44 -4.25 10.44 11.16
CA GLY A 44 -3.58 9.14 11.13
C GLY A 44 -3.68 8.24 12.37
N GLU A 45 -4.60 8.49 13.31
CA GLU A 45 -4.80 7.63 14.48
C GLU A 45 -6.08 6.78 14.41
N LYS A 46 -7.01 7.00 13.47
CA LYS A 46 -8.37 6.44 13.62
C LYS A 46 -8.93 5.51 12.54
N SER A 47 -8.19 5.13 11.51
CA SER A 47 -8.75 4.22 10.49
C SER A 47 -7.69 3.39 9.79
N LEU A 48 -7.21 2.35 10.49
CA LEU A 48 -6.61 1.16 9.88
C LEU A 48 -7.38 -0.07 10.37
N GLU A 49 -8.71 -0.05 10.22
CA GLU A 49 -9.45 -1.32 10.16
C GLU A 49 -9.34 -1.78 8.71
N ASN A 50 -8.46 -2.75 8.46
CA ASN A 50 -8.36 -3.43 7.18
C ASN A 50 -9.67 -4.22 6.97
N PRO A 51 -10.52 -3.88 5.99
CA PRO A 51 -11.72 -4.67 5.69
C PRO A 51 -11.40 -6.00 4.97
N PHE A 52 -10.13 -6.44 5.02
CA PHE A 52 -9.62 -7.64 4.36
C PHE A 52 -9.34 -8.79 5.34
N ASP A 53 -9.58 -8.61 6.64
CA ASP A 53 -9.40 -9.65 7.66
C ASP A 53 -10.64 -10.57 7.82
N GLU A 54 -11.75 -10.30 7.10
CA GLU A 54 -13.05 -10.94 7.31
C GLU A 54 -13.42 -12.03 6.27
N GLU A 55 -12.46 -12.58 5.51
CA GLU A 55 -12.73 -13.65 4.53
C GLU A 55 -11.91 -14.94 4.69
N ASP A 56 -11.30 -15.20 5.86
CA ASP A 56 -10.73 -16.52 6.20
C ASP A 56 -11.40 -17.12 7.43
N GLU A 57 -12.74 -17.19 7.45
CA GLU A 57 -13.43 -18.13 8.33
C GLU A 57 -13.47 -19.49 7.60
N PRO A 58 -12.73 -20.52 8.08
CA PRO A 58 -12.74 -21.82 7.42
C PRO A 58 -14.17 -22.40 7.45
N PRO A 59 -14.64 -23.03 6.34
CA PRO A 59 -16.02 -23.47 6.24
C PRO A 59 -16.38 -24.41 7.40
N PRO A 60 -17.58 -24.29 7.99
CA PRO A 60 -17.97 -25.16 9.09
C PRO A 60 -17.89 -26.61 8.63
N LYS A 61 -16.98 -27.37 9.25
CA LYS A 61 -16.84 -28.81 9.01
C LYS A 61 -18.16 -29.47 9.36
N GLY A 62 -18.92 -29.85 8.33
CA GLY A 62 -20.10 -30.68 8.46
C GLY A 62 -19.75 -31.93 9.26
N LYS A 63 -20.38 -32.08 10.43
CA LYS A 63 -20.41 -33.35 11.15
C LYS A 63 -21.73 -34.02 10.82
N LYS A 64 -21.56 -35.26 10.34
CA LYS A 64 -22.57 -36.25 9.95
C LYS A 64 -23.64 -36.47 11.02
#